data_AF-A0A523DB15-F1
#
_entry.id   AF-A0A523DB15-F1
#
_cell.length_a   1.000
_cell.length_b   1.000
_cell.length_c   1.000
_cell.angle_alpha   90.00
_cell.angle_beta   90.00
_cell.angle_gamma   90.00
#
_symmetry.space_group_name_H-M   'P 1'
#
loop_
_entity.id
_entity.type
_entity.pdbx_description
1 polymer ?
#
loop_
_entity_poly.entity_id
_entity_poly.type
_entity_poly.pdbx_seq_one_letter_code
_entity_poly.pdbx_strand_id
1 'polypeptide(L)'
;MKGVYFLLVCLIAFSVGVYGQEELTIDDIIDMVQAGLSDSFVLQKIRISTLEYSPTVEDLVELRQAGVSERIILALMGVGYKGRLNSTSQTQTRYANEDMPHPDYELFGGYSAFFLDGSEDVRGWNITSTNHFNNLVGLTIDGGGYYYGGFNQSMYTFFAGPQFSFRYTKWVTPYVRALGGGTWVQPGLFGVTPITGSQFGYGYGAGFGVDVRIKQGLAFRAGPVDFISLRILGVNHDQVRASMGIVGRW
;
A
#
# COMPACT_ATOMS: atom_id res chain seq x y z
N MET A 1 5.70 7.47 -29.63
CA MET A 1 6.88 8.03 -28.92
C MET A 1 6.54 8.90 -27.69
N LYS A 2 5.26 9.12 -27.32
CA LYS A 2 4.88 9.91 -26.14
C LYS A 2 4.67 9.09 -24.86
N GLY A 3 4.47 7.76 -24.96
CA GLY A 3 4.31 6.86 -23.81
C GLY A 3 5.60 6.54 -23.06
N VAL A 4 6.76 6.64 -23.71
CA VAL A 4 8.07 6.37 -23.08
C VAL A 4 8.42 7.47 -22.07
N TYR A 5 8.07 8.73 -22.34
CA TYR A 5 8.32 9.85 -21.43
C TYR A 5 7.43 9.79 -20.18
N PHE A 6 6.20 9.29 -20.30
CA PHE A 6 5.31 9.12 -19.14
C PHE A 6 5.82 8.01 -18.20
N LEU A 7 6.33 6.92 -18.76
CA LEU A 7 6.93 5.82 -18.00
C LEU A 7 8.25 6.25 -17.33
N LEU A 8 9.03 7.13 -17.95
CA LEU A 8 10.26 7.72 -17.38
C LEU A 8 9.99 8.70 -16.23
N VAL A 9 8.91 9.49 -16.30
CA VAL A 9 8.51 10.40 -15.20
C VAL A 9 8.00 9.61 -13.97
N CYS A 10 7.31 8.49 -14.17
CA CYS A 10 6.94 7.59 -13.07
C CYS A 10 8.15 6.86 -12.45
N LEU A 11 9.21 6.61 -13.22
CA LEU A 11 10.42 5.94 -12.73
C LEU A 11 11.34 6.89 -11.93
N ILE A 12 11.29 8.20 -12.20
CA ILE A 12 12.01 9.23 -11.44
C ILE A 12 11.28 9.56 -10.11
N ALA A 13 9.97 9.34 -10.02
CA ALA A 13 9.21 9.52 -8.78
C ALA A 13 9.40 8.38 -7.75
N PHE A 14 10.06 7.27 -8.13
CA PHE A 14 10.31 6.12 -7.26
C PHE A 14 11.74 6.09 -6.67
N SER A 15 12.62 7.04 -6.99
CA SER A 15 14.04 7.00 -6.58
C SER A 15 14.41 7.89 -5.39
N VAL A 16 13.46 8.57 -4.73
CA VAL A 16 13.79 9.35 -3.52
C VAL A 16 13.51 8.52 -2.28
N GLY A 17 14.55 7.83 -1.80
CA GLY A 17 14.48 7.14 -0.52
C GLY A 17 15.66 6.22 -0.16
N VAL A 18 16.87 6.46 -0.67
CA VAL A 18 18.08 5.89 -0.04
C VAL A 18 18.63 6.98 0.88
N TYR A 19 18.08 7.07 2.09
CA TYR A 19 18.83 7.68 3.18
C TYR A 19 19.92 6.68 3.57
N GLY A 20 21.18 7.08 3.45
CA GLY A 20 22.29 6.33 4.03
C GLY A 20 21.99 6.08 5.50
N GLN A 21 22.11 4.83 5.95
CA GLN A 21 22.04 4.54 7.37
C GLN A 21 23.27 5.18 8.00
N GLU A 22 23.10 6.23 8.81
CA GLU A 22 24.14 6.64 9.73
C GLU A 22 24.38 5.49 10.71
N GLU A 23 25.52 4.84 10.53
CA GLU A 23 26.03 3.81 11.44
C GLU A 23 26.20 4.42 12.83
N LEU A 24 25.70 3.74 13.86
CA LEU A 24 25.77 4.24 15.23
C LEU A 24 27.14 3.87 15.82
N THR A 25 27.94 4.87 16.13
CA THR A 25 29.26 4.72 16.76
C THR A 25 29.18 4.89 18.28
N ILE A 26 30.27 4.53 18.98
CA ILE A 26 30.41 4.78 20.43
C ILE A 26 30.43 6.28 20.71
N ASP A 27 31.08 7.07 19.85
CA ASP A 27 31.15 8.53 19.96
C ASP A 27 29.75 9.16 19.89
N ASP A 28 28.87 8.68 19.00
CA ASP A 28 27.49 9.17 18.91
C ASP A 28 26.70 8.92 20.20
N ILE A 29 26.98 7.81 20.89
CA ILE A 29 26.33 7.46 22.16
C ILE A 29 26.80 8.40 23.26
N ILE A 30 28.10 8.66 23.31
CA ILE A 30 28.71 9.62 24.24
C ILE A 30 28.13 11.01 24.00
N ASP A 31 28.08 11.46 22.74
CA ASP A 31 27.53 12.76 22.36
C ASP A 31 26.06 12.90 22.75
N MET A 32 25.24 11.87 22.54
CA MET A 32 23.84 11.89 22.96
C MET A 32 23.70 12.03 24.49
N VAL A 33 24.54 11.34 25.26
CA VAL A 33 24.50 11.43 26.74
C VAL A 33 25.00 12.79 27.22
N GLN A 34 26.09 13.31 26.65
CA GLN A 34 26.63 14.62 27.00
C GLN A 34 25.69 15.76 26.60
N ALA A 35 24.93 15.61 25.50
CA ALA A 35 23.87 16.52 25.10
C ALA A 35 22.62 16.44 25.99
N GLY A 36 22.58 15.54 26.98
CA GLY A 36 21.51 15.40 27.95
C GLY A 36 20.29 14.64 27.44
N LEU A 37 20.43 13.83 26.38
CA LEU A 37 19.35 12.96 25.93
C LEU A 37 19.10 11.86 26.96
N SER A 38 17.83 11.50 27.13
CA SER A 38 17.44 10.51 28.14
C SER A 38 17.88 9.11 27.76
N ASP A 39 18.16 8.27 28.78
CA ASP A 39 18.50 6.85 28.59
C ASP A 39 17.53 6.11 27.65
N SER A 40 16.23 6.42 27.71
CA SER A 40 15.24 5.80 26.85
C SER A 40 15.44 6.15 25.37
N PHE A 41 15.87 7.38 25.06
CA PHE A 41 16.10 7.82 23.69
C PHE A 41 17.38 7.18 23.13
N VAL A 42 18.46 7.16 23.91
CA VAL A 42 19.72 6.50 23.54
C VAL A 42 19.50 5.01 23.29
N LEU A 43 18.77 4.32 24.19
CA LEU A 43 18.39 2.92 24.00
C LEU A 43 17.53 2.68 22.76
N GLN A 44 16.68 3.64 22.37
CA GLN A 44 15.88 3.53 21.17
C GLN A 44 16.75 3.66 19.92
N LYS A 45 17.69 4.60 19.88
CA LYS A 45 18.66 4.75 18.79
C LYS A 45 19.53 3.49 18.64
N ILE A 46 19.99 2.90 19.73
CA ILE A 46 20.74 1.62 19.73
C ILE A 46 19.92 0.48 19.13
N ARG A 47 18.61 0.39 19.41
CA ARG A 47 17.75 -0.68 18.89
C ARG A 47 17.47 -0.58 17.38
N ILE A 48 17.41 0.64 16.85
CA ILE A 48 17.05 0.88 15.44
C ILE A 48 18.27 1.02 14.54
N SER A 49 19.46 1.13 15.12
CA SER A 49 20.72 1.23 14.39
C SER A 49 21.45 -0.11 14.45
N THR A 50 22.19 -0.45 13.40
CA THR A 50 23.05 -1.64 13.41
C THR A 50 24.39 -1.22 13.99
N LEU A 51 24.75 -1.74 15.17
CA LEU A 51 26.13 -1.68 15.66
C LEU A 51 26.93 -2.77 14.94
N GLU A 52 27.87 -2.36 14.11
CA GLU A 52 28.68 -3.29 13.32
C GLU A 52 29.74 -4.03 14.17
N TYR A 53 30.02 -3.52 15.37
CA TYR A 53 31.08 -4.03 16.25
C TYR A 53 30.60 -4.28 17.69
N SER A 54 31.11 -5.37 18.29
CA SER A 54 30.90 -5.71 19.69
C SER A 54 31.88 -4.93 20.58
N PRO A 55 31.43 -4.09 21.52
CA PRO A 55 32.32 -3.24 22.32
C PRO A 55 33.44 -4.00 23.05
N THR A 56 34.67 -3.48 23.02
CA THR A 56 35.80 -3.98 23.81
C THR A 56 35.71 -3.55 25.28
N VAL A 57 36.57 -4.11 26.13
CA VAL A 57 36.70 -3.65 27.53
C VAL A 57 37.10 -2.17 27.61
N GLU A 58 37.93 -1.68 26.70
CA GLU A 58 38.34 -0.27 26.65
C GLU A 58 37.13 0.63 26.36
N ASP A 59 36.32 0.25 25.37
CA ASP A 59 35.09 0.96 24.98
C ASP A 59 34.09 1.04 26.15
N LEU A 60 33.96 -0.03 26.94
CA LEU A 60 33.09 -0.06 28.11
C LEU A 60 33.59 0.88 29.23
N VAL A 61 34.91 0.99 29.39
CA VAL A 61 35.53 1.93 30.34
C VAL A 61 35.31 3.37 29.88
N GLU A 62 35.49 3.64 28.61
CA GLU A 62 35.25 4.94 27.98
C GLU A 62 33.80 5.39 28.17
N LEU A 63 32.83 4.53 27.83
CA LEU A 63 31.41 4.79 28.05
C LEU A 63 31.10 5.10 29.51
N ARG A 64 31.69 4.36 30.45
CA ARG A 64 31.47 4.59 31.88
C ARG A 64 32.05 5.92 32.36
N GLN A 65 33.24 6.30 31.86
CA GLN A 65 33.87 7.59 32.19
C GLN A 65 33.09 8.77 31.60
N ALA A 66 32.50 8.59 30.42
CA ALA A 66 31.66 9.59 29.76
C ALA A 66 30.27 9.78 30.42
N GLY A 67 29.96 9.04 31.49
CA GLY A 67 28.70 9.17 32.21
C GLY A 67 27.55 8.35 31.61
N VAL A 68 27.83 7.46 30.65
CA VAL A 68 26.83 6.58 30.07
C VAL A 68 26.32 5.59 31.12
N SER A 69 25.00 5.44 31.21
CA SER A 69 24.39 4.60 32.24
C SER A 69 24.67 3.11 31.99
N GLU A 70 24.79 2.35 33.08
CA GLU A 70 25.03 0.90 33.02
C GLU A 70 23.96 0.16 32.19
N ARG A 71 22.75 0.70 32.17
CA ARG A 71 21.64 0.19 31.36
C ARG A 71 21.92 0.28 29.86
N ILE A 72 22.53 1.37 29.41
CA ILE A 72 22.92 1.56 28.00
C ILE A 72 24.10 0.64 27.66
N ILE A 73 25.11 0.57 28.54
CA ILE A 73 26.29 -0.28 28.37
C ILE A 73 25.89 -1.76 28.25
N LEU A 74 24.98 -2.24 29.11
CA LEU A 74 24.47 -3.61 29.05
C LEU A 74 23.68 -3.89 27.76
N ALA A 75 22.95 -2.89 27.26
CA ALA A 75 22.23 -3.00 25.99
C ALA A 75 23.20 -3.14 24.80
N LEU A 76 24.33 -2.44 24.81
CA LEU A 76 25.39 -2.57 23.79
C LEU A 76 26.07 -3.94 23.81
N MET A 77 26.21 -4.55 24.99
CA MET A 77 26.76 -5.90 25.14
C MET A 77 25.77 -7.02 24.79
N GLY A 78 24.53 -6.69 24.39
CA GLY A 78 23.47 -7.68 24.14
C GLY A 78 23.03 -8.43 25.40
N VAL A 79 23.49 -8.02 26.59
CA VAL A 79 23.13 -8.63 27.87
C VAL A 79 21.81 -8.03 28.33
N GLY A 80 20.72 -8.79 28.17
CA GLY A 80 19.37 -8.34 28.51
C GLY A 80 19.25 -7.93 29.99
N TYR A 81 19.32 -6.63 30.28
CA TYR A 81 19.13 -6.10 31.63
C TYR A 81 17.66 -6.24 32.07
N LYS A 82 17.41 -7.16 33.01
CA LYS A 82 16.09 -7.43 33.61
C LYS A 82 15.86 -6.55 34.86
N GLY A 83 16.10 -5.24 34.75
CA GLY A 83 15.80 -4.27 35.80
C GLY A 83 14.40 -3.70 35.64
N ARG A 84 13.57 -3.86 36.69
CA ARG A 84 12.19 -3.37 36.91
C ARG A 84 11.74 -2.24 35.96
N LEU A 85 11.32 -2.60 34.76
CA LEU A 85 10.56 -1.72 33.87
C LEU A 85 9.16 -1.64 34.45
N ASN A 86 8.76 -0.45 34.89
CA ASN A 86 7.37 -0.15 35.21
C ASN A 86 6.48 -0.72 34.09
N SER A 87 5.40 -1.39 34.49
CA SER A 87 4.50 -2.25 33.70
C SER A 87 3.74 -1.55 32.56
N THR A 88 4.29 -0.49 31.97
CA THR A 88 3.77 0.24 30.81
C THR A 88 4.48 -0.17 29.50
N SER A 89 5.60 -0.90 29.58
CA SER A 89 6.39 -1.28 28.38
C SER A 89 6.05 -2.66 27.77
N GLN A 90 5.20 -3.46 28.40
CA GLN A 90 4.69 -4.71 27.79
C GLN A 90 3.63 -4.45 26.70
N THR A 91 3.06 -3.26 26.65
CA THR A 91 2.23 -2.81 25.52
C THR A 91 3.17 -2.52 24.34
N GLN A 92 4.25 -1.76 24.53
CA GLN A 92 5.01 -1.14 23.43
C GLN A 92 5.90 -2.06 22.57
N THR A 93 6.27 -3.26 23.05
CA THR A 93 7.16 -4.16 22.29
C THR A 93 6.41 -5.10 21.34
N ARG A 94 5.07 -5.17 21.43
CA ARG A 94 4.22 -5.85 20.44
C ARG A 94 3.94 -4.96 19.21
N TYR A 95 3.96 -3.63 19.36
CA TYR A 95 3.64 -2.69 18.29
C TYR A 95 4.79 -2.36 17.32
N ALA A 96 5.99 -2.92 17.53
CA ALA A 96 7.11 -2.68 16.61
C ALA A 96 7.11 -3.64 15.41
N ASN A 97 6.38 -4.76 15.49
CA ASN A 97 6.32 -5.78 14.43
C ASN A 97 4.90 -6.29 14.10
N GLU A 98 3.84 -5.81 14.77
CA GLU A 98 2.45 -6.15 14.46
C GLU A 98 1.63 -4.88 14.16
N ASP A 99 1.18 -4.81 12.91
CA ASP A 99 0.02 -4.12 12.38
C ASP A 99 -0.23 -2.63 12.74
N MET A 100 0.28 -1.72 11.89
CA MET A 100 -0.46 -0.46 11.62
C MET A 100 -1.93 -0.81 11.40
N PRO A 101 -2.90 -0.20 12.12
CA PRO A 101 -4.29 -0.62 12.06
C PRO A 101 -4.78 -0.75 10.62
N HIS A 102 -5.00 -1.97 10.18
CA HIS A 102 -5.64 -2.30 8.91
C HIS A 102 -7.10 -2.68 9.19
N PRO A 103 -8.04 -2.25 8.33
CA PRO A 103 -9.35 -2.87 8.36
C PRO A 103 -9.23 -4.32 7.89
N ASP A 104 -9.99 -5.20 8.51
CA ASP A 104 -10.12 -6.59 8.05
C ASP A 104 -10.93 -6.60 6.75
N TYR A 105 -11.84 -5.61 6.60
CA TYR A 105 -12.75 -5.51 5.48
C TYR A 105 -12.92 -4.07 4.97
N GLU A 106 -12.81 -3.89 3.65
CA GLU A 106 -13.06 -2.63 2.96
C GLU A 106 -14.14 -2.81 1.89
N LEU A 107 -15.09 -1.87 1.85
CA LEU A 107 -16.10 -1.79 0.80
C LEU A 107 -16.04 -0.44 0.12
N PHE A 108 -15.68 -0.44 -1.16
CA PHE A 108 -15.69 0.71 -2.04
C PHE A 108 -16.98 0.74 -2.86
N GLY A 109 -17.55 1.93 -3.01
CA GLY A 109 -18.59 2.22 -3.98
C GLY A 109 -18.34 3.58 -4.63
N GLY A 110 -18.43 3.63 -5.95
CA GLY A 110 -18.10 4.84 -6.68
C GLY A 110 -18.53 4.87 -8.13
N TYR A 111 -18.26 6.02 -8.73
CA TYR A 111 -18.41 6.24 -10.17
C TYR A 111 -17.20 5.68 -10.90
N SER A 112 -17.41 5.12 -12.08
CA SER A 112 -16.35 4.54 -12.90
C SER A 112 -16.57 4.77 -14.39
N ALA A 113 -15.48 4.92 -15.12
CA ALA A 113 -15.46 5.08 -16.57
C ALA A 113 -14.38 4.20 -17.19
N PHE A 114 -14.72 3.52 -18.29
CA PHE A 114 -13.76 2.89 -19.18
C PHE A 114 -13.48 3.81 -20.36
N PHE A 115 -12.20 4.13 -20.55
CA PHE A 115 -11.71 4.90 -21.67
C PHE A 115 -11.29 3.94 -22.77
N LEU A 116 -12.02 4.01 -23.87
CA LEU A 116 -11.85 3.16 -25.04
C LEU A 116 -11.07 3.91 -26.11
N ASP A 117 -9.97 3.32 -26.59
CA ASP A 117 -9.16 3.92 -27.66
C ASP A 117 -10.01 4.10 -28.93
N GLY A 118 -10.35 5.36 -29.24
CA GLY A 118 -10.91 5.79 -30.52
C GLY A 118 -12.44 5.87 -30.63
N SER A 119 -13.23 5.32 -29.71
CA SER A 119 -14.69 5.53 -29.68
C SER A 119 -15.34 5.15 -28.34
N GLU A 120 -16.17 6.07 -27.83
CA GLU A 120 -17.29 5.81 -26.92
C GLU A 120 -16.94 5.33 -25.50
N ASP A 121 -16.43 6.23 -24.66
CA ASP A 121 -16.27 5.98 -23.22
C ASP A 121 -17.58 5.47 -22.59
N VAL A 122 -17.51 4.33 -21.89
CA VAL A 122 -18.66 3.80 -21.14
C VAL A 122 -18.52 4.16 -19.66
N ARG A 123 -19.64 4.59 -19.07
CA ARG A 123 -19.66 5.18 -17.72
C ARG A 123 -20.69 4.47 -16.85
N GLY A 124 -20.43 4.41 -15.55
CA GLY A 124 -21.38 3.82 -14.63
C GLY A 124 -20.84 3.70 -13.22
N TRP A 125 -21.12 2.57 -12.58
CA TRP A 125 -20.84 2.33 -11.18
C TRP A 125 -19.84 1.19 -11.01
N ASN A 126 -19.04 1.28 -9.96
CA ASN A 126 -18.10 0.25 -9.56
C ASN A 126 -18.18 0.04 -8.04
N ILE A 127 -18.23 -1.24 -7.66
CA ILE A 127 -18.22 -1.69 -6.28
C ILE A 127 -17.05 -2.65 -6.13
N THR A 128 -16.23 -2.42 -5.12
CA THR A 128 -15.08 -3.28 -4.83
C THR A 128 -15.12 -3.68 -3.36
N SER A 129 -15.03 -4.97 -3.08
CA SER A 129 -14.96 -5.54 -1.73
C SER A 129 -13.57 -6.14 -1.52
N THR A 130 -12.86 -5.72 -0.49
CA THR A 130 -11.51 -6.21 -0.18
C THR A 130 -11.48 -6.78 1.23
N ASN A 131 -11.01 -8.03 1.37
CA ASN A 131 -10.69 -8.62 2.67
C ASN A 131 -9.17 -8.66 2.82
N HIS A 132 -8.64 -8.03 3.87
CA HIS A 132 -7.21 -7.99 4.13
C HIS A 132 -6.84 -9.14 5.08
N PHE A 133 -5.90 -9.98 4.66
CA PHE A 133 -5.39 -11.07 5.49
C PHE A 133 -4.30 -10.59 6.46
N ASN A 134 -3.64 -9.50 6.10
CA ASN A 134 -2.67 -8.79 6.90
C ASN A 134 -2.55 -7.34 6.41
N ASN A 135 -1.61 -6.61 7.01
CA ASN A 135 -1.31 -5.22 6.66
C ASN A 135 -0.92 -4.94 5.20
N LEU A 136 -0.45 -5.95 4.46
CA LEU A 136 0.05 -5.82 3.09
C LEU A 136 -0.90 -6.45 2.08
N VAL A 137 -1.37 -7.68 2.30
CA VAL A 137 -2.05 -8.49 1.29
C VAL A 137 -3.53 -8.66 1.63
N GLY A 138 -4.37 -8.47 0.62
CA GLY A 138 -5.80 -8.79 0.67
C GLY A 138 -6.31 -9.42 -0.61
N LEU A 139 -7.49 -10.02 -0.53
CA LEU A 139 -8.25 -10.50 -1.68
C LEU A 139 -9.33 -9.49 -2.03
N THR A 140 -9.41 -9.13 -3.30
CA THR A 140 -10.36 -8.18 -3.85
C THR A 140 -11.36 -8.89 -4.77
N ILE A 141 -12.63 -8.54 -4.63
CA ILE A 141 -13.71 -8.85 -5.56
C ILE A 141 -14.25 -7.53 -6.08
N ASP A 142 -14.38 -7.40 -7.40
CA ASP A 142 -14.72 -6.18 -8.10
C ASP A 142 -15.89 -6.42 -9.06
N GLY A 143 -16.91 -5.58 -8.96
CA GLY A 143 -18.10 -5.60 -9.79
C GLY A 143 -18.37 -4.22 -10.38
N GLY A 144 -18.87 -4.17 -11.62
CA GLY A 144 -19.23 -2.90 -12.24
C GLY A 144 -20.27 -3.05 -13.33
N GLY A 145 -21.05 -1.98 -13.51
CA GLY A 145 -22.02 -1.84 -14.59
C GLY A 145 -21.78 -0.53 -15.31
N TYR A 146 -21.61 -0.60 -16.63
CA TYR A 146 -21.27 0.52 -17.50
C TYR A 146 -22.28 0.62 -18.61
N TYR A 147 -22.65 1.84 -18.95
CA TYR A 147 -23.72 2.13 -19.89
C TYR A 147 -23.25 3.15 -20.92
N TYR A 148 -23.70 2.96 -22.16
CA TYR A 148 -23.53 3.90 -23.26
C TYR A 148 -24.90 4.35 -23.79
N GLY A 149 -25.01 5.61 -24.22
CA GLY A 149 -26.21 6.13 -24.89
C GLY A 149 -27.51 6.04 -24.08
N GLY A 150 -27.46 6.15 -22.74
CA GLY A 150 -28.67 6.18 -21.91
C GLY A 150 -29.35 4.82 -21.68
N PHE A 151 -28.56 3.77 -21.41
CA PHE A 151 -28.96 2.39 -21.04
C PHE A 151 -29.23 1.40 -22.18
N ASN A 152 -29.21 1.83 -23.44
CA ASN A 152 -29.47 0.92 -24.57
C ASN A 152 -28.34 -0.09 -24.81
N GLN A 153 -27.13 0.23 -24.39
CA GLN A 153 -25.98 -0.67 -24.48
C GLN A 153 -25.32 -0.72 -23.10
N SER A 154 -25.07 -1.93 -22.61
CA SER A 154 -24.46 -2.13 -21.30
C SER A 154 -23.35 -3.18 -21.30
N MET A 155 -22.41 -2.96 -20.40
CA MET A 155 -21.32 -3.87 -20.06
C MET A 155 -21.34 -4.12 -18.57
N TYR A 156 -21.25 -5.37 -18.16
CA TYR A 156 -21.07 -5.77 -16.78
C TYR A 156 -19.72 -6.46 -16.61
N THR A 157 -19.00 -6.12 -15.55
CA THR A 157 -17.69 -6.69 -15.25
C THR A 157 -17.68 -7.35 -13.89
N PHE A 158 -17.04 -8.52 -13.81
CA PHE A 158 -16.79 -9.21 -12.56
C PHE A 158 -15.33 -9.69 -12.54
N PHE A 159 -14.56 -9.18 -11.58
CA PHE A 159 -13.15 -9.48 -11.42
C PHE A 159 -12.82 -9.87 -9.99
N ALA A 160 -11.78 -10.68 -9.82
CA ALA A 160 -11.22 -10.98 -8.51
C ALA A 160 -9.70 -11.08 -8.59
N GLY A 161 -9.02 -10.82 -7.48
CA GLY A 161 -7.58 -11.01 -7.40
C GLY A 161 -6.93 -10.31 -6.20
N PRO A 162 -5.61 -10.44 -6.05
CA PRO A 162 -4.91 -9.90 -4.90
C PRO A 162 -4.78 -8.37 -4.97
N GLN A 163 -4.82 -7.72 -3.80
CA GLN A 163 -4.48 -6.32 -3.60
C GLN A 163 -3.36 -6.21 -2.55
N PHE A 164 -2.33 -5.45 -2.90
CA PHE A 164 -1.21 -5.11 -2.03
C PHE A 164 -1.34 -3.66 -1.58
N SER A 165 -1.52 -3.44 -0.29
CA SER A 165 -1.79 -2.14 0.31
C SER A 165 -0.61 -1.73 1.19
N PHE A 166 -0.02 -0.56 0.93
CA PHE A 166 1.16 -0.09 1.66
C PHE A 166 0.74 0.98 2.67
N ARG A 167 0.87 0.67 3.96
CA ARG A 167 0.34 1.48 5.07
C ARG A 167 1.45 2.17 5.86
N TYR A 168 2.15 3.11 5.23
CA TYR A 168 3.22 3.89 5.88
C TYR A 168 2.68 5.00 6.80
N THR A 169 1.51 5.55 6.52
CA THR A 169 0.92 6.62 7.34
C THR A 169 -0.57 6.41 7.57
N LYS A 170 -1.10 6.95 8.67
CA LYS A 170 -2.50 6.78 9.07
C LYS A 170 -3.50 7.49 8.15
N TRP A 171 -3.07 8.45 7.34
CA TRP A 171 -3.96 9.26 6.50
C TRP A 171 -4.09 8.79 5.05
N VAL A 172 -3.16 7.98 4.55
CA VAL A 172 -2.99 7.72 3.12
C VAL A 172 -2.53 6.27 2.97
N THR A 173 -3.22 5.52 2.13
CA THR A 173 -2.94 4.12 1.85
C THR A 173 -2.85 3.92 0.34
N PRO A 174 -1.66 4.01 -0.26
CA PRO A 174 -1.46 3.56 -1.63
C PRO A 174 -1.63 2.04 -1.73
N TYR A 175 -2.12 1.58 -2.87
CA TYR A 175 -2.24 0.15 -3.15
C TYR A 175 -2.05 -0.16 -4.63
N VAL A 176 -1.69 -1.40 -4.91
CA VAL A 176 -1.72 -2.01 -6.24
C VAL A 176 -2.57 -3.26 -6.21
N ARG A 177 -3.21 -3.61 -7.32
CA ARG A 177 -4.04 -4.81 -7.45
C ARG A 177 -3.82 -5.49 -8.78
N ALA A 178 -3.93 -6.82 -8.77
CA ALA A 178 -4.04 -7.62 -9.98
C ALA A 178 -5.42 -8.28 -9.99
N LEU A 179 -6.07 -8.28 -11.15
CA LEU A 179 -7.46 -8.70 -11.29
C LEU A 179 -7.57 -9.66 -12.47
N GLY A 180 -8.37 -10.71 -12.33
CA GLY A 180 -8.75 -11.64 -13.39
C GLY A 180 -10.24 -11.95 -13.29
N GLY A 181 -10.91 -12.13 -14.42
CA GLY A 181 -12.36 -12.26 -14.41
C GLY A 181 -13.03 -12.28 -15.77
N GLY A 182 -14.30 -11.89 -15.76
CA GLY A 182 -15.22 -11.96 -16.89
C GLY A 182 -15.98 -10.66 -17.12
N THR A 183 -16.48 -10.52 -18.33
CA THR A 183 -17.38 -9.43 -18.70
C THR A 183 -18.51 -9.94 -19.57
N TRP A 184 -19.71 -9.40 -19.35
CA TRP A 184 -20.84 -9.56 -20.25
C TRP A 184 -21.06 -8.26 -21.01
N VAL A 185 -21.09 -8.35 -22.33
CA VAL A 185 -21.16 -7.20 -23.24
C VAL A 185 -22.36 -7.36 -24.17
N GLN A 186 -23.17 -6.30 -24.25
CA GLN A 186 -24.31 -6.24 -25.16
C GLN A 186 -23.91 -5.76 -26.57
N PRO A 187 -24.74 -6.03 -27.59
CA PRO A 187 -24.54 -5.49 -28.93
C PRO A 187 -24.33 -3.97 -28.95
N GLY A 188 -23.39 -3.52 -29.78
CA GLY A 188 -23.00 -2.11 -29.95
C GLY A 188 -21.66 -1.76 -29.29
N LEU A 189 -21.14 -2.60 -28.39
CA LEU A 189 -19.85 -2.40 -27.71
C LEU A 189 -18.82 -3.44 -28.13
N PHE A 190 -17.53 -3.08 -28.14
CA PHE A 190 -16.40 -3.99 -28.44
C PHE A 190 -16.57 -4.81 -29.74
N GLY A 191 -17.24 -4.26 -30.76
CA GLY A 191 -17.51 -4.94 -32.02
C GLY A 191 -18.58 -6.04 -31.96
N VAL A 192 -19.29 -6.20 -30.85
CA VAL A 192 -20.42 -7.14 -30.71
C VAL A 192 -21.61 -6.62 -31.51
N THR A 193 -22.16 -7.41 -32.44
CA THR A 193 -23.27 -7.00 -33.30
C THR A 193 -24.61 -7.57 -32.83
N PRO A 194 -25.76 -6.99 -33.23
CA PRO A 194 -27.08 -7.54 -32.89
C PRO A 194 -27.30 -8.98 -33.39
N ILE A 195 -26.64 -9.38 -34.48
CA ILE A 195 -26.71 -10.74 -35.04
C ILE A 195 -25.94 -11.73 -34.16
N THR A 196 -24.82 -11.30 -33.58
CA THR A 196 -23.97 -12.10 -32.69
C THR A 196 -24.58 -12.24 -31.27
N GLY A 197 -25.54 -11.38 -30.92
CA GLY A 197 -26.16 -11.34 -29.59
C GLY A 197 -25.18 -10.90 -28.50
N SER A 198 -25.63 -10.90 -27.24
CA SER A 198 -24.75 -10.60 -26.09
C SER A 198 -23.62 -11.63 -25.98
N GLN A 199 -22.42 -11.17 -25.64
CA GLN A 199 -21.23 -12.00 -25.56
C GLN A 199 -20.62 -11.98 -24.17
N PHE A 200 -20.07 -13.13 -23.77
CA PHE A 200 -19.19 -13.22 -22.61
C PHE A 200 -17.74 -13.11 -23.07
N GLY A 201 -16.98 -12.26 -22.38
CA GLY A 201 -15.54 -12.16 -22.49
C GLY A 201 -14.86 -12.48 -21.17
N TYR A 202 -13.58 -12.79 -21.21
CA TYR A 202 -12.74 -12.91 -20.03
C TYR A 202 -11.58 -11.94 -20.13
N GLY A 203 -10.99 -11.59 -18.99
CA GLY A 203 -9.91 -10.61 -18.98
C GLY A 203 -9.08 -10.67 -17.72
N TYR A 204 -7.99 -9.92 -17.77
CA TYR A 204 -7.10 -9.71 -16.65
C TYR A 204 -6.55 -8.28 -16.71
N GLY A 205 -6.04 -7.80 -15.60
CA GLY A 205 -5.51 -6.46 -15.53
C GLY A 205 -4.76 -6.20 -14.24
N ALA A 206 -4.12 -5.05 -14.19
CA ALA A 206 -3.50 -4.53 -13.00
C ALA A 206 -3.88 -3.07 -12.82
N GLY A 207 -3.99 -2.64 -11.58
CA GLY A 207 -4.30 -1.26 -11.28
C GLY A 207 -3.64 -0.78 -10.01
N PHE A 208 -3.63 0.53 -9.83
CA PHE A 208 -3.11 1.17 -8.63
C PHE A 208 -4.03 2.30 -8.22
N GLY A 209 -4.02 2.64 -6.94
CA GLY A 209 -4.83 3.74 -6.40
C GLY A 209 -4.34 4.20 -5.05
N VAL A 210 -4.98 5.26 -4.55
CA VAL A 210 -4.67 5.85 -3.25
C VAL A 210 -5.94 6.10 -2.46
N ASP A 211 -5.98 5.61 -1.23
CA ASP A 211 -7.06 5.89 -0.30
C ASP A 211 -6.64 6.97 0.70
N VAL A 212 -7.40 8.05 0.76
CA VAL A 212 -7.22 9.12 1.73
C VAL A 212 -8.24 8.97 2.84
N ARG A 213 -7.78 8.68 4.06
CA ARG A 213 -8.63 8.52 5.24
C ARG A 213 -9.26 9.86 5.61
N ILE A 214 -10.58 9.91 5.68
CA ILE A 214 -11.33 11.10 6.11
C ILE A 214 -11.51 11.07 7.63
N LYS A 215 -11.99 9.93 8.14
CA LYS A 215 -12.20 9.67 9.57
C LYS A 215 -12.01 8.18 9.84
N GLN A 216 -12.11 7.77 11.10
CA GLN A 216 -12.09 6.35 11.44
C GLN A 216 -13.28 5.64 10.75
N GLY A 217 -13.00 4.53 10.07
CA GLY A 217 -13.98 3.76 9.30
C GLY A 217 -14.40 4.33 7.94
N LEU A 218 -13.84 5.47 7.50
CA LEU A 218 -14.21 6.09 6.22
C LEU A 218 -13.01 6.68 5.48
N ALA A 219 -12.87 6.36 4.20
CA ALA A 219 -11.88 6.95 3.30
C ALA A 219 -12.51 7.39 1.98
N PHE A 220 -11.86 8.35 1.32
CA PHE A 220 -12.08 8.68 -0.07
C PHE A 220 -11.05 7.92 -0.91
N ARG A 221 -11.51 7.23 -1.95
CA ARG A 221 -10.63 6.56 -2.92
C ARG A 221 -10.58 7.39 -4.18
N ALA A 222 -9.44 8.07 -4.35
CA ALA A 222 -9.15 8.85 -5.53
C ALA A 222 -8.49 7.94 -6.57
N GLY A 223 -9.21 7.62 -7.65
CA GLY A 223 -8.60 7.14 -8.88
C GLY A 223 -7.83 5.83 -8.79
N PRO A 224 -8.43 4.65 -8.48
CA PRO A 224 -7.95 3.43 -9.08
C PRO A 224 -7.91 3.64 -10.59
N VAL A 225 -6.71 3.53 -11.15
CA VAL A 225 -6.49 3.41 -12.58
C VAL A 225 -6.15 1.94 -12.83
N ASP A 226 -7.06 1.22 -13.50
CA ASP A 226 -6.84 -0.17 -13.89
C ASP A 226 -6.59 -0.26 -15.39
N PHE A 227 -5.52 -0.95 -15.76
CA PHE A 227 -5.24 -1.37 -17.14
C PHE A 227 -5.77 -2.80 -17.27
N ILE A 228 -6.83 -2.98 -18.05
CA ILE A 228 -7.56 -4.24 -18.17
C ILE A 228 -7.54 -4.68 -19.64
N SER A 229 -7.02 -5.87 -19.88
CA SER A 229 -7.10 -6.57 -21.17
C SER A 229 -8.31 -7.48 -21.16
N LEU A 230 -9.28 -7.22 -22.04
CA LEU A 230 -10.47 -8.03 -22.24
C LEU A 230 -10.34 -8.82 -23.54
N ARG A 231 -10.71 -10.10 -23.53
CA ARG A 231 -10.83 -10.92 -24.72
C ARG A 231 -12.29 -11.23 -24.99
N ILE A 232 -12.84 -10.63 -26.03
CA ILE A 232 -14.25 -10.73 -26.45
C ILE A 232 -14.25 -11.15 -27.92
N LEU A 233 -15.08 -12.14 -28.29
CA LEU A 233 -15.11 -12.68 -29.66
C LEU A 233 -13.74 -13.13 -30.21
N GLY A 234 -12.82 -13.48 -29.33
CA GLY A 234 -11.46 -13.89 -29.68
C GLY A 234 -10.48 -12.74 -29.95
N VAL A 235 -10.95 -11.49 -29.92
CA VAL A 235 -10.16 -10.26 -30.10
C VAL A 235 -9.81 -9.67 -28.73
N ASN A 236 -8.59 -9.17 -28.59
CA ASN A 236 -8.14 -8.49 -27.38
C ASN A 236 -8.45 -7.00 -27.45
N HIS A 237 -8.91 -6.45 -26.33
CA HIS A 237 -9.23 -5.05 -26.12
C HIS A 237 -8.53 -4.60 -24.85
N ASP A 238 -7.49 -3.78 -25.00
CA ASP A 238 -6.76 -3.19 -23.88
C ASP A 238 -7.42 -1.87 -23.50
N GLN A 239 -7.82 -1.74 -22.24
CA GLN A 239 -8.68 -0.67 -21.78
C GLN A 239 -8.15 -0.06 -20.50
N VAL A 240 -8.42 1.24 -20.31
CA VAL A 240 -8.14 1.92 -19.05
C VAL A 240 -9.45 2.20 -18.34
N ARG A 241 -9.56 1.76 -17.09
CA ARG A 241 -10.66 2.11 -16.20
C ARG A 241 -10.17 3.09 -15.15
N ALA A 242 -10.90 4.18 -14.95
CA ALA A 242 -10.72 5.04 -13.79
C ALA A 242 -12.00 5.05 -12.95
N SER A 243 -11.86 4.97 -11.62
CA SER A 243 -12.99 5.12 -10.70
C SER A 243 -12.70 6.13 -9.60
N MET A 244 -13.73 6.67 -8.96
CA MET A 244 -13.60 7.48 -7.75
C MET A 244 -14.82 7.31 -6.84
N GLY A 245 -14.63 7.41 -5.53
CA GLY A 245 -15.74 7.21 -4.61
C GLY A 245 -15.33 7.05 -3.15
N ILE A 246 -16.18 6.38 -2.39
CA ILE A 246 -16.08 6.27 -0.94
C ILE A 246 -15.75 4.83 -0.55
N VAL A 247 -14.94 4.68 0.50
CA VAL A 247 -14.56 3.39 1.08
C VAL A 247 -15.00 3.36 2.54
N GLY A 248 -15.88 2.42 2.87
CA GLY A 248 -16.14 2.01 4.24
C GLY A 248 -15.08 1.01 4.71
N ARG A 249 -14.65 1.12 5.96
CA ARG A 249 -13.59 0.30 6.57
C ARG A 249 -14.07 -0.24 7.91
N TRP A 250 -13.95 -1.55 8.11
CA TRP A 250 -14.32 -2.25 9.34
C TRP A 250 -13.18 -3.13 9.84
#